data_AF-A0A268U369-F1
#
_entry.id   AF-A0A268U369-F1
#
_cell.length_a   1.000
_cell.length_b   1.000
_cell.length_c   1.000
_cell.angle_alpha   90.00
_cell.angle_beta   90.00
_cell.angle_gamma   90.00
#
_symmetry.space_group_name_H-M   'P 1'
#
loop_
_entity.id
_entity.type
_entity.pdbx_description
1 polymer ?
#
loop_
_entity_poly.entity_id
_entity_poly.type
_entity_poly.pdbx_seq_one_letter_code
_entity_poly.pdbx_strand_id
1 'polypeptide(L)' 'MFGLGKYKEKSASCAKKRLMLTLSKERTANIPHFDEMVDELVAVVKKYTKSDAVEVKKAERDYYSKTLEITIDA' A
#
# COMPACT_ATOMS: atom_id res chain seq x y z
N MET A 1 -40.84 7.00 -30.22
CA MET A 1 -40.26 8.04 -29.36
C MET A 1 -40.53 7.64 -27.91
N PHE A 2 -39.58 7.03 -27.19
CA PHE A 2 -39.55 6.91 -25.72
C PHE A 2 -38.13 6.47 -25.32
N GLY A 3 -37.41 7.37 -24.65
CA GLY A 3 -36.05 7.14 -24.17
C GLY A 3 -36.01 6.65 -22.72
N LEU A 4 -34.78 6.63 -22.19
CA LEU A 4 -34.37 6.49 -20.78
C LEU A 4 -33.92 5.09 -20.33
N GLY A 5 -32.94 4.54 -21.05
CA GLY A 5 -31.86 3.78 -20.38
C GLY A 5 -30.99 4.75 -19.57
N LYS A 6 -31.39 5.05 -18.33
CA LYS A 6 -30.51 5.74 -17.38
C LYS A 6 -29.35 4.80 -17.05
N TYR A 7 -28.23 4.97 -17.74
CA TYR A 7 -26.94 4.43 -17.30
C TYR A 7 -26.71 4.96 -15.87
N LYS A 8 -26.76 4.07 -14.88
CA LYS A 8 -26.37 4.41 -13.51
C LYS A 8 -24.89 4.79 -13.53
N GLU A 9 -24.60 6.09 -13.57
CA GLU A 9 -23.31 6.61 -13.13
C GLU A 9 -23.17 6.29 -11.64
N LYS A 10 -22.61 5.13 -11.31
CA LYS A 10 -22.46 4.72 -9.90
C LYS A 10 -21.10 4.12 -9.53
N SER A 11 -20.11 4.03 -10.40
CA SER A 11 -18.95 3.16 -10.10
C SER A 11 -17.59 3.84 -9.96
N ALA A 12 -17.41 5.11 -10.33
CA ALA A 12 -16.11 5.79 -10.19
C ALA A 12 -16.00 6.70 -8.95
N SER A 13 -17.13 7.14 -8.37
CA SER A 13 -17.14 8.05 -7.20
C SER A 13 -16.91 7.33 -5.85
N CYS A 14 -16.87 5.99 -5.85
CA CYS A 14 -16.42 5.18 -4.72
C CYS A 14 -14.94 4.77 -4.85
N ALA A 15 -14.11 5.63 -5.43
CA ALA A 15 -12.66 5.41 -5.49
C ALA A 15 -12.09 5.42 -4.06
N LYS A 16 -11.90 4.23 -3.48
CA LYS A 16 -11.14 4.05 -2.24
C LYS A 16 -9.77 4.70 -2.41
N LYS A 17 -9.35 5.50 -1.45
CA LYS A 17 -8.05 6.16 -1.48
C LYS A 17 -7.00 5.11 -1.16
N ARG A 18 -6.23 4.69 -2.18
CA ARG A 18 -5.16 3.70 -1.99
C ARG A 18 -3.81 4.38 -1.88
N LEU A 19 -3.05 4.04 -0.85
CA LEU A 19 -1.65 4.45 -0.71
C LEU A 19 -0.77 3.21 -0.87
N MET A 20 0.20 3.27 -1.78
CA MET A 20 1.21 2.22 -1.98
C MET A 20 2.60 2.80 -1.62
N LEU A 21 3.26 2.21 -0.63
CA LEU A 21 4.64 2.53 -0.26
C LEU A 21 5.54 1.36 -0.66
N THR A 22 6.69 1.65 -1.29
CA THR A 22 7.69 0.64 -1.64
C THR A 22 9.04 1.03 -1.07
N LEU A 23 9.64 0.15 -0.25
CA LEU A 23 10.98 0.30 0.30
C LEU A 23 11.87 -0.81 -0.26
N SER A 24 12.84 -0.44 -1.07
CA SER A 24 13.81 -1.38 -1.64
C SER A 24 15.18 -1.11 -1.03
N LYS A 25 15.85 -2.15 -0.56
CA LYS A 25 17.25 -2.07 -0.16
C LYS A 25 18.07 -3.16 -0.84
N GLU A 26 19.33 -2.85 -1.12
CA GLU A 26 20.31 -3.88 -1.51
C GLU A 26 20.57 -4.83 -0.33
N ARG A 27 20.82 -6.11 -0.62
CA ARG A 27 21.18 -7.11 0.40
C ARG A 27 22.56 -6.87 1.00
N THR A 28 23.48 -6.35 0.19
CA THR A 28 24.83 -5.93 0.58
C THR A 28 24.80 -4.70 1.49
N ALA A 29 23.77 -3.86 1.38
CA ALA A 29 23.57 -2.73 2.26
C ALA A 29 23.15 -3.22 3.65
N ASN A 30 24.12 -3.19 4.58
CA ASN A 30 23.84 -3.35 6.00
C ASN A 30 23.16 -2.06 6.51
N ILE A 31 21.83 -2.10 6.61
CA ILE A 31 21.03 -1.04 7.22
C ILE A 31 20.64 -1.56 8.61
N PRO A 32 21.30 -1.09 9.68
CA PRO A 32 20.95 -1.47 11.05
C PRO A 32 19.47 -1.16 11.31
N HIS A 33 18.80 -2.01 12.08
CA HIS A 33 17.41 -1.81 12.52
C HIS A 33 16.38 -1.66 11.37
N PHE A 34 16.69 -2.13 10.16
CA PHE A 34 15.76 -2.00 9.02
C PHE A 34 14.39 -2.63 9.29
N ASP A 35 14.35 -3.78 9.95
CA ASP A 35 13.08 -4.43 10.28
C ASP A 35 12.30 -3.64 11.36
N GLU A 36 12.98 -3.03 12.35
CA GLU A 36 12.34 -2.14 13.34
C GLU A 36 11.77 -0.87 12.69
N MET A 37 12.53 -0.25 11.77
CA MET A 37 12.08 0.90 10.99
C MET A 37 10.82 0.59 10.17
N VAL A 38 10.73 -0.62 9.61
CA VAL A 38 9.54 -1.08 8.89
C VAL A 38 8.33 -1.16 9.82
N ASP A 39 8.50 -1.72 11.01
CA ASP A 39 7.43 -1.82 12.00
C ASP A 39 6.93 -0.45 12.46
N GLU A 40 7.85 0.51 12.67
CA GLU A 40 7.51 1.90 12.99
C GLU A 40 6.73 2.59 11.87
N LEU A 41 7.14 2.40 10.61
CA LEU A 41 6.44 2.96 9.46
C LEU A 41 5.02 2.41 9.35
N VAL A 42 4.83 1.12 9.57
CA VAL A 42 3.49 0.50 9.60
C VAL A 42 2.65 1.08 10.73
N ALA A 43 3.22 1.28 11.92
CA ALA A 43 2.51 1.86 13.06
C ALA A 43 2.07 3.32 12.78
N VAL A 44 2.96 4.12 12.20
CA VAL A 44 2.66 5.51 11.80
C VAL A 44 1.55 5.54 10.74
N VAL A 45 1.66 4.72 9.72
CA VAL A 45 0.64 4.58 8.67
C VAL A 45 -0.72 4.26 9.31
N LYS A 46 -0.81 3.21 10.13
CA LYS A 46 -2.05 2.82 10.81
C LYS A 46 -2.62 3.96 11.66
N LYS A 47 -1.76 4.68 12.40
CA LYS A 47 -2.16 5.79 13.26
C LYS A 47 -2.85 6.92 12.49
N TYR A 48 -2.34 7.28 11.32
CA TYR A 48 -2.82 8.45 10.58
C TYR A 48 -3.85 8.12 9.50
N THR A 49 -3.85 6.92 8.92
CA THR A 49 -4.85 6.53 7.92
C THR A 49 -6.15 6.04 8.55
N LYS A 50 -6.14 5.70 9.85
CA LYS A 50 -7.28 5.07 10.56
C LYS A 50 -7.84 3.85 9.81
N SER A 51 -7.03 3.24 8.95
CA SER A 51 -7.43 2.10 8.14
C SER A 51 -6.93 0.83 8.81
N ASP A 52 -7.86 -0.09 9.07
CA ASP A 52 -7.56 -1.44 9.52
C ASP A 52 -7.05 -2.31 8.35
N ALA A 53 -7.21 -1.85 7.10
CA ALA A 53 -6.83 -2.54 5.89
C ALA A 53 -5.43 -2.11 5.42
N VAL A 54 -4.41 -2.45 6.21
CA VAL A 54 -3.00 -2.34 5.81
C VAL A 54 -2.49 -3.71 5.41
N GLU A 55 -2.18 -3.87 4.12
CA GLU A 55 -1.53 -5.06 3.58
C GLU A 55 -0.02 -4.79 3.48
N VAL A 56 0.79 -5.60 4.17
CA VAL A 56 2.26 -5.53 4.09
C VAL A 56 2.77 -6.77 3.37
N LYS A 57 3.36 -6.58 2.19
CA LYS A 57 3.99 -7.62 1.39
C LYS A 57 5.50 -7.45 1.45
N LYS A 58 6.18 -8.43 2.03
CA LYS A 58 7.64 -8.56 1.93
C LYS A 58 7.92 -9.36 0.65
N ALA A 59 8.45 -8.70 -0.38
CA ALA A 59 8.82 -9.32 -1.63
C ALA A 59 10.36 -9.36 -1.75
N GLU A 60 10.93 -10.56 -1.74
CA GLU A 60 12.29 -10.75 -2.23
C GLU A 60 12.21 -10.80 -3.75
N ARG A 61 12.29 -9.63 -4.39
CA ARG A 61 12.05 -9.51 -5.83
C ARG A 61 13.20 -10.11 -6.64
N ASP A 62 14.43 -10.02 -6.12
CA ASP A 62 15.64 -10.58 -6.71
C ASP A 62 16.63 -11.07 -5.63
N TYR A 63 17.63 -11.86 -6.04
CA TYR A 63 18.72 -12.32 -5.16
C TYR A 63 19.49 -11.18 -4.46
N TYR A 64 19.46 -9.97 -5.03
CA TYR A 64 20.27 -8.82 -4.63
C TYR A 64 19.48 -7.75 -3.87
N SER A 65 18.15 -7.79 -3.86
CA SER A 65 17.33 -6.73 -3.25
C SER A 65 16.18 -7.28 -2.40
N LYS A 66 15.95 -6.64 -1.25
CA LYS A 66 14.77 -6.87 -0.41
C LYS A 66 13.83 -5.70 -0.61
N THR A 67 12.60 -5.99 -1.03
CA THR A 67 11.56 -4.99 -1.28
C THR A 67 10.41 -5.19 -0.30
N LEU A 68 9.95 -4.12 0.32
CA LEU A 68 8.74 -4.10 1.13
C LEU A 68 7.70 -3.25 0.42
N GLU A 69 6.53 -3.81 0.19
CA GLU A 69 5.37 -3.13 -0.36
C GLU A 69 4.30 -3.02 0.73
N ILE A 70 3.83 -1.81 1.01
CA ILE A 70 2.74 -1.55 1.94
C ILE A 70 1.60 -0.94 1.13
N THR A 71 0.45 -1.61 1.12
CA THR A 71 -0.77 -1.11 0.48
C THR A 71 -1.79 -0.78 1.56
N ILE A 72 -2.39 0.40 1.47
CA ILE A 72 -3.42 0.86 2.41
C ILE A 72 -4.66 1.24 1.62
N ASP A 73 -5.80 0.67 1.99
CA ASP A 73 -7.12 1.08 1.49
C ASP A 73 -7.79 1.99 2.52
N ALA A 74 -7.94 3.29 2.20
CA ALA A 74 -8.62 4.29 3.03
C ALA A 74 -9.92 4.80 2.41
#